data_AF-A0A8H6XWV4-F1
#
_entry.id   AF-A0A8H6XWV4-F1
#
_cell.length_a   1.000
_cell.length_b   1.000
_cell.length_c   1.000
_cell.angle_alpha   90.00
_cell.angle_beta   90.00
_cell.angle_gamma   90.00
#
_symmetry.space_group_name_H-M   'P 1'
#
loop_
_entity.id
_entity.type
_entity.pdbx_description
1 polymer ?
#
loop_
_entity_poly.entity_id
_entity_poly.type
_entity_poly.pdbx_seq_one_letter_code
_entity_poly.pdbx_strand_id
1 'polypeptide(L)'
;MAASQLSATVASPVVSALNASQAFHISACLRAVSEVNVVEVLREAGPDGLHAKEIAAPSKTDPLFLARILRLLATHNIFREVTPSVFANNRISSVLDKGKSSKMLFENRDERLTGTSGFAAYVEIFTDHNMKSVAMLADTMLHPKEGELGFNRAYGTTE
;
A
#
# COMPACT_ATOMS: atom_id res chain seq x y z
N MET A 1 10.93 20.01 -2.26
CA MET A 1 11.90 20.41 -1.21
C MET A 1 11.49 21.69 -0.49
N ALA A 2 11.14 22.79 -1.18
CA ALA A 2 10.69 24.02 -0.49
C ALA A 2 9.37 23.85 0.30
N ALA A 3 8.36 23.22 -0.32
CA ALA A 3 7.06 22.98 0.34
C ALA A 3 7.18 22.08 1.58
N SER A 4 8.01 21.03 1.52
CA SER A 4 8.25 20.13 2.65
C SER A 4 8.98 20.83 3.82
N GLN A 5 9.93 21.73 3.53
CA GLN A 5 10.62 22.51 4.55
C GLN A 5 9.70 23.54 5.21
N LEU A 6 8.83 24.18 4.43
CA LEU A 6 7.79 25.07 4.94
C LEU A 6 6.85 24.32 5.89
N SER A 7 6.33 23.16 5.45
CA SER A 7 5.46 22.31 6.28
C SER A 7 6.14 21.87 7.58
N ALA A 8 7.44 21.53 7.54
CA ALA A 8 8.20 21.14 8.73
C ALA A 8 8.42 22.30 9.73
N THR A 9 8.51 23.54 9.24
CA THR A 9 8.74 24.73 10.10
C THR A 9 7.45 25.20 10.78
N VAL A 10 6.30 25.03 10.12
CA VAL A 10 5.00 25.48 10.67
C VAL A 10 4.28 24.40 11.49
N ALA A 11 4.59 23.12 11.27
CA ALA A 11 3.94 22.03 11.99
C ALA A 11 4.47 21.93 13.42
N SER A 12 3.59 21.54 14.36
CA SER A 12 4.03 21.16 15.70
C SER A 12 5.08 20.02 15.62
N PRO A 13 6.21 20.12 16.34
CA PRO A 13 7.21 19.06 16.38
C PRO A 13 6.64 17.71 16.84
N VAL A 14 5.71 17.74 17.81
CA VAL A 14 5.04 16.53 18.32
C VAL A 14 4.20 15.88 17.23
N VAL A 15 3.38 16.66 16.51
CA VAL A 15 2.57 16.14 15.40
C VAL A 15 3.45 15.60 14.28
N SER A 16 4.56 16.27 13.99
CA SER A 16 5.52 15.82 12.98
C SER A 16 6.15 14.47 13.35
N ALA A 17 6.55 14.29 14.62
CA ALA A 17 7.09 13.03 15.10
C ALA A 17 6.05 11.89 15.07
N LEU A 18 4.79 12.17 15.43
CA LEU A 18 3.70 11.19 15.36
C LEU A 18 3.40 10.78 13.91
N ASN A 19 3.37 11.71 12.97
CA ASN A 19 3.17 11.40 11.56
C ASN A 19 4.31 10.54 11.01
N ALA A 20 5.55 10.82 11.41
CA ALA A 20 6.70 10.01 11.01
C ALA A 20 6.63 8.59 11.58
N SER A 21 6.25 8.42 12.85
CA SER A 21 6.16 7.10 13.47
C SER A 21 5.04 6.24 12.89
N GLN A 22 3.99 6.85 12.34
CA GLN A 22 2.83 6.18 11.76
C GLN A 22 2.89 5.97 10.25
N ALA A 23 3.98 6.39 9.59
CA ALA A 23 4.12 6.35 8.14
C ALA A 23 3.93 4.93 7.53
N PHE A 24 4.20 3.88 8.31
CA PHE A 24 4.02 2.48 7.92
C PHE A 24 2.57 2.11 7.58
N HIS A 25 1.58 2.84 8.08
CA HIS A 25 0.17 2.56 7.78
C HIS A 25 -0.15 2.69 6.29
N ILE A 26 0.45 3.67 5.61
CA ILE A 26 0.26 3.88 4.16
C ILE A 26 0.80 2.67 3.40
N SER A 27 2.02 2.23 3.74
CA SER A 27 2.67 1.07 3.15
C SER A 27 1.83 -0.20 3.31
N ALA A 28 1.33 -0.47 4.52
CA ALA A 28 0.48 -1.62 4.80
C ALA A 28 -0.83 -1.57 4.00
N CYS A 29 -1.44 -0.38 3.88
CA CYS A 29 -2.66 -0.19 3.11
C CYS A 29 -2.44 -0.38 1.60
N LEU A 30 -1.32 0.09 1.06
CA LEU A 30 -0.92 -0.13 -0.33
C LEU A 30 -0.79 -1.63 -0.65
N ARG A 31 -0.19 -2.40 0.25
CA ARG A 31 -0.13 -3.86 0.09
C ARG A 31 -1.52 -4.48 0.06
N ALA A 32 -2.37 -4.11 1.02
CA ALA A 32 -3.72 -4.66 1.14
C ALA A 32 -4.57 -4.42 -0.12
N VAL A 33 -4.55 -3.20 -0.67
CA VAL A 33 -5.31 -2.89 -1.89
C VAL A 33 -4.75 -3.56 -3.15
N SER A 34 -3.43 -3.79 -3.20
CA SER A 34 -2.81 -4.53 -4.31
C SER A 34 -3.18 -6.01 -4.30
N GLU A 35 -3.18 -6.65 -3.12
CA GLU A 35 -3.53 -8.06 -2.91
C GLU A 35 -4.98 -8.38 -3.31
N VAL A 36 -5.87 -7.42 -3.14
CA VAL A 36 -7.30 -7.56 -3.46
C VAL A 36 -7.68 -6.85 -4.77
N ASN A 37 -6.68 -6.53 -5.61
CA ASN A 37 -6.84 -6.00 -6.96
C ASN A 37 -7.79 -4.79 -7.09
N VAL A 38 -7.78 -3.90 -6.10
CA VAL A 38 -8.70 -2.75 -6.06
C VAL A 38 -8.51 -1.84 -7.26
N VAL A 39 -7.26 -1.62 -7.67
CA VAL A 39 -6.91 -0.73 -8.78
C VAL A 39 -7.56 -1.21 -10.07
N GLU A 40 -7.52 -2.51 -10.33
CA GLU A 40 -8.10 -3.08 -11.54
C GLU A 40 -9.63 -3.08 -11.51
N VAL A 41 -10.23 -3.39 -10.36
CA VAL A 41 -11.69 -3.28 -10.15
C VAL A 41 -12.17 -1.85 -10.38
N LEU A 42 -11.47 -0.84 -9.85
CA LEU A 42 -11.82 0.56 -10.04
C LEU A 42 -11.53 1.09 -11.45
N ARG A 43 -10.52 0.56 -12.13
CA ARG A 43 -10.24 0.90 -13.53
C ARG A 43 -11.39 0.46 -14.44
N GLU A 44 -11.92 -0.75 -14.21
CA GLU A 44 -13.05 -1.29 -14.98
C GLU A 44 -14.35 -0.55 -14.72
N ALA A 45 -14.53 0.01 -13.52
CA ALA A 45 -15.68 0.84 -13.19
C ALA A 45 -15.63 2.25 -13.79
N GLY A 46 -14.43 2.79 -14.02
CA GLY A 46 -14.24 4.12 -14.59
C GLY A 46 -14.25 5.26 -13.55
N PRO A 47 -14.44 6.51 -13.99
CA PRO A 47 -14.18 7.71 -13.18
C PRO A 47 -15.20 7.95 -12.06
N ASP A 48 -16.41 7.40 -12.18
CA ASP A 48 -17.46 7.52 -11.17
C ASP A 48 -17.20 6.63 -9.94
N GLY A 49 -16.29 5.66 -10.08
CA GLY A 49 -15.87 4.77 -9.00
C GLY A 49 -16.92 3.70 -8.66
N LEU A 50 -16.70 3.02 -7.53
CA LEU A 50 -17.61 2.00 -7.00
C LEU A 50 -17.79 2.15 -5.50
N HIS A 51 -18.94 1.71 -4.99
CA HIS A 51 -19.15 1.62 -3.56
C HIS A 51 -18.25 0.53 -2.96
N ALA A 52 -17.73 0.73 -1.74
CA ALA A 52 -16.81 -0.21 -1.08
C ALA A 52 -17.32 -1.66 -1.00
N LYS A 53 -18.64 -1.85 -0.95
CA LYS A 53 -19.29 -3.17 -1.02
C LYS A 53 -19.06 -3.88 -2.35
N GLU A 54 -19.13 -3.14 -3.45
CA GLU A 54 -18.92 -3.66 -4.79
C GLU A 54 -17.43 -3.92 -5.04
N ILE A 55 -16.55 -3.05 -4.53
CA ILE A 55 -15.09 -3.25 -4.59
C ILE A 55 -14.68 -4.52 -3.83
N ALA A 56 -15.29 -4.77 -2.67
CA ALA A 56 -14.96 -5.91 -1.81
C ALA A 56 -15.58 -7.24 -2.26
N ALA A 57 -16.59 -7.22 -3.13
CA ALA A 57 -17.33 -8.43 -3.51
C ALA A 57 -16.46 -9.48 -4.23
N PRO A 58 -15.61 -9.13 -5.22
CA PRO A 58 -14.76 -10.11 -5.90
C PRO A 58 -13.72 -10.76 -4.98
N SER A 59 -13.16 -10.01 -4.04
CA SER A 59 -12.15 -10.48 -3.08
C SER A 59 -12.73 -11.14 -1.83
N LYS A 60 -14.05 -11.06 -1.62
CA LYS A 60 -14.77 -11.52 -0.42
C LYS A 60 -14.19 -10.94 0.89
N THR A 61 -13.70 -9.71 0.83
CA THR A 61 -13.19 -8.99 2.01
C THR A 61 -14.29 -8.22 2.74
N ASP A 62 -14.05 -7.81 4.00
CA ASP A 62 -14.98 -6.93 4.71
C ASP A 62 -15.04 -5.53 4.04
N PRO A 63 -16.21 -5.12 3.52
CA PRO A 63 -16.38 -3.80 2.91
C PRO A 63 -16.08 -2.64 3.84
N LEU A 64 -16.37 -2.77 5.15
CA LEU A 64 -16.15 -1.68 6.10
C LEU A 64 -14.66 -1.49 6.36
N PHE A 65 -13.92 -2.59 6.54
CA PHE A 65 -12.48 -2.55 6.65
C PHE A 65 -11.80 -2.01 5.38
N LEU A 66 -12.24 -2.46 4.20
CA LEU A 66 -11.73 -1.95 2.92
C LEU A 66 -12.01 -0.45 2.75
N ALA A 67 -13.21 0.03 3.12
CA ALA A 67 -13.54 1.45 3.07
C ALA A 67 -12.61 2.29 3.97
N ARG A 68 -12.23 1.79 5.15
CA ARG A 68 -11.28 2.47 6.05
C ARG A 68 -9.88 2.58 5.43
N ILE A 69 -9.41 1.51 4.80
CA ILE A 69 -8.13 1.48 4.06
C ILE A 69 -8.17 2.50 2.93
N LEU A 70 -9.20 2.46 2.09
CA LEU A 70 -9.32 3.36 0.95
C LEU A 70 -9.48 4.82 1.37
N ARG A 71 -10.17 5.10 2.48
CA ARG A 71 -10.30 6.46 3.02
C ARG A 71 -8.96 6.99 3.52
N LEU A 72 -8.15 6.18 4.21
CA LEU A 72 -6.79 6.59 4.58
C LEU A 72 -5.95 6.89 3.33
N LEU A 73 -6.00 6.02 2.32
CA LEU A 73 -5.26 6.27 1.08
C LEU A 73 -5.79 7.50 0.32
N ALA A 74 -7.10 7.79 0.41
CA ALA A 74 -7.69 9.00 -0.16
C ALA A 74 -7.22 10.27 0.55
N THR A 75 -7.07 10.27 1.88
CA THR A 75 -6.49 11.44 2.60
C THR A 75 -5.03 11.71 2.21
N HIS A 76 -4.33 10.67 1.75
CA HIS A 76 -2.98 10.78 1.18
C HIS A 76 -2.96 11.01 -0.34
N ASN A 77 -4.10 11.28 -0.96
CA ASN A 77 -4.26 11.51 -2.40
C ASN A 77 -3.79 10.33 -3.27
N ILE A 78 -3.80 9.10 -2.74
CA ILE A 78 -3.45 7.89 -3.50
C ILE A 78 -4.68 7.37 -4.23
N PHE A 79 -5.85 7.39 -3.60
CA PHE A 79 -7.15 7.15 -4.24
C PHE A 79 -8.01 8.42 -4.14
N ARG A 80 -9.22 8.38 -4.70
CA ARG A 80 -10.21 9.44 -4.57
C ARG A 80 -11.51 8.88 -3.99
N GLU A 81 -12.00 9.49 -2.91
CA GLU A 81 -13.39 9.27 -2.45
C GLU A 81 -14.29 10.26 -3.19
N VAL A 82 -15.22 9.75 -4.01
CA VAL A 82 -16.11 10.56 -4.86
C VAL A 82 -17.31 11.03 -4.05
N THR A 83 -17.93 10.10 -3.32
CA THR A 83 -19.00 10.31 -2.34
C THR A 83 -18.78 9.33 -1.17
N PRO A 84 -19.50 9.43 -0.05
CA PRO A 84 -19.26 8.56 1.10
C PRO A 84 -19.24 7.07 0.74
N SER A 85 -18.08 6.43 0.92
CA SER A 85 -17.81 5.02 0.61
C SER A 85 -17.84 4.65 -0.88
N VAL A 86 -17.82 5.62 -1.79
CA VAL A 86 -17.60 5.42 -3.23
C VAL A 86 -16.21 5.90 -3.59
N PHE A 87 -15.38 5.02 -4.14
CA PHE A 87 -13.98 5.29 -4.42
C PHE A 87 -13.65 5.11 -5.90
N ALA A 88 -12.73 5.92 -6.41
CA ALA A 88 -12.23 5.86 -7.77
C ALA A 88 -10.69 5.93 -7.79
N ASN A 89 -10.09 5.45 -8.88
CA ASN A 89 -8.67 5.63 -9.13
C ASN A 89 -8.33 7.11 -9.38
N ASN A 90 -7.09 7.47 -9.08
CA ASN A 90 -6.50 8.74 -9.50
C ASN A 90 -5.14 8.49 -10.16
N ARG A 91 -4.42 9.58 -10.49
CA ARG A 91 -3.11 9.50 -11.16
C ARG A 91 -2.07 8.66 -10.41
N ILE A 92 -2.10 8.66 -9.08
CA ILE A 92 -1.15 7.92 -8.23
C ILE A 92 -1.57 6.45 -8.15
N SER A 93 -2.82 6.12 -7.79
CA SER A 93 -3.25 4.72 -7.73
C SER A 93 -3.15 4.00 -9.08
N SER A 94 -3.36 4.71 -10.19
CA SER A 94 -3.30 4.12 -11.53
C SER A 94 -1.92 3.58 -11.90
N VAL A 95 -0.84 4.03 -11.24
CA VAL A 95 0.52 3.50 -11.47
C VAL A 95 0.66 2.06 -10.97
N LEU A 96 -0.20 1.65 -10.04
CA LEU A 96 -0.23 0.29 -9.49
C LEU A 96 -1.03 -0.69 -10.37
N ASP A 97 -1.57 -0.24 -11.50
CA ASP A 97 -2.33 -1.10 -12.40
C ASP A 97 -1.43 -2.21 -12.99
N LYS A 98 -1.85 -3.46 -12.80
CA LYS A 98 -1.19 -4.65 -13.35
C LYS A 98 -1.46 -4.82 -14.85
N GLY A 99 -2.38 -4.06 -15.45
CA GLY A 99 -2.69 -4.12 -16.88
C GLY A 99 -3.49 -5.37 -17.30
N LYS A 100 -3.99 -6.13 -16.34
CA LYS A 100 -4.81 -7.34 -16.53
C LYS A 100 -6.23 -7.08 -16.06
N SER A 101 -7.21 -7.89 -16.49
CA SER A 101 -8.58 -7.76 -15.98
C SER A 101 -8.67 -8.21 -14.53
N SER A 102 -9.55 -7.57 -13.75
CA SER A 102 -9.77 -7.90 -12.34
C SER A 102 -10.14 -9.37 -12.18
N LYS A 103 -11.03 -9.89 -13.05
CA LYS A 103 -11.42 -11.30 -13.11
C LYS A 103 -10.23 -12.24 -13.24
N MET A 104 -9.33 -11.99 -14.20
CA MET A 104 -8.14 -12.82 -14.41
C MET A 104 -7.23 -12.83 -13.18
N LEU A 105 -7.09 -11.69 -12.50
CA LEU A 105 -6.24 -11.56 -11.32
C LEU A 105 -6.79 -12.30 -10.10
N PHE A 106 -8.12 -12.41 -9.98
CA PHE A 106 -8.75 -13.22 -8.93
C PHE A 106 -8.69 -14.72 -9.23
N GLU A 107 -8.78 -15.11 -10.51
CA GLU A 107 -8.67 -16.51 -10.95
C GLU A 107 -7.23 -17.03 -10.88
N ASN A 108 -6.22 -16.20 -11.23
CA ASN A 108 -4.81 -16.59 -11.32
C ASN A 108 -3.92 -15.73 -10.41
N ARG A 109 -3.99 -16.01 -9.11
CA ARG A 109 -3.29 -15.21 -8.08
C ARG A 109 -1.77 -15.24 -8.19
N ASP A 110 -1.18 -16.36 -8.60
CA ASP A 110 0.27 -16.53 -8.67
C ASP A 110 0.88 -15.78 -9.86
N GLU A 111 0.15 -15.69 -10.97
CA GLU A 111 0.62 -15.01 -12.19
C GLU A 111 0.20 -13.54 -12.25
N ARG A 112 -0.39 -12.99 -11.18
CA ARG A 112 -0.95 -11.63 -11.16
C ARG A 112 0.08 -10.55 -11.53
N LEU A 113 1.35 -10.76 -11.19
CA LEU A 113 2.44 -9.83 -11.46
C LEU A 113 3.26 -10.14 -12.72
N THR A 114 3.09 -11.33 -13.30
CA THR A 114 3.85 -11.78 -14.49
C THR A 114 3.44 -11.00 -15.73
N GLY A 115 4.40 -10.48 -16.49
CA GLY A 115 4.12 -9.74 -17.74
C GLY A 115 3.44 -8.38 -17.52
N THR A 116 3.59 -7.77 -16.34
CA THR A 116 3.08 -6.43 -16.02
C THR A 116 4.18 -5.38 -16.18
N SER A 117 3.87 -4.09 -15.94
CA SER A 117 4.88 -3.01 -15.92
C SER A 117 5.96 -3.16 -14.83
N GLY A 118 5.74 -4.06 -13.86
CA GLY A 118 6.65 -4.32 -12.74
C GLY A 118 6.48 -3.35 -11.56
N PHE A 119 5.76 -2.24 -11.71
CA PHE A 119 5.63 -1.25 -10.63
C PHE A 119 4.78 -1.76 -9.46
N ALA A 120 3.68 -2.46 -9.73
CA ALA A 120 2.89 -3.13 -8.70
C ALA A 120 3.74 -4.15 -7.92
N ALA A 121 4.55 -4.95 -8.62
CA ALA A 121 5.45 -5.92 -8.01
C ALA A 121 6.51 -5.23 -7.13
N TYR A 122 7.09 -4.13 -7.61
CA TYR A 122 8.03 -3.32 -6.86
C TYR A 122 7.40 -2.81 -5.55
N VAL A 123 6.21 -2.20 -5.62
CA VAL A 123 5.51 -1.72 -4.43
C VAL A 123 5.18 -2.88 -3.47
N GLU A 124 4.75 -4.03 -3.98
CA GLU A 124 4.45 -5.20 -3.15
C GLU A 124 5.69 -5.73 -2.41
N ILE A 125 6.86 -5.78 -3.04
CA ILE A 125 8.12 -6.21 -2.41
C ILE A 125 8.53 -5.25 -1.28
N PHE A 126 8.36 -3.94 -1.48
CA PHE A 126 8.69 -2.94 -0.47
C PHE A 126 7.73 -2.94 0.71
N THR A 127 6.45 -3.20 0.46
CA THR A 127 5.37 -3.15 1.46
C THR A 127 5.15 -4.48 2.20
N ASP A 128 5.88 -5.53 1.84
CA ASP A 128 5.84 -6.83 2.52
C ASP A 128 7.24 -7.22 3.00
N HIS A 129 8.13 -7.57 2.06
CA HIS A 129 9.38 -8.19 2.45
C HIS A 129 10.33 -7.22 3.15
N ASN A 130 10.55 -6.08 2.51
CA ASN A 130 11.40 -5.05 3.07
C ASN A 130 10.81 -4.47 4.35
N MET A 131 9.49 -4.34 4.44
CA MET A 131 8.85 -3.80 5.64
C MET A 131 9.14 -4.66 6.88
N LYS A 132 9.13 -6.00 6.74
CA LYS A 132 9.51 -6.92 7.82
C LYS A 132 10.98 -6.78 8.19
N SER A 133 11.87 -6.69 7.20
CA SER A 133 13.31 -6.52 7.43
C SER A 133 13.65 -5.19 8.11
N VAL A 134 13.02 -4.09 7.67
CA VAL A 134 13.22 -2.75 8.23
C VAL A 134 12.65 -2.64 9.65
N ALA A 135 11.59 -3.39 9.98
CA ALA A 135 11.10 -3.46 11.35
C ALA A 135 12.15 -3.99 12.35
N MET A 136 13.09 -4.83 11.89
CA MET A 136 14.19 -5.37 12.71
C MET A 136 15.38 -4.40 12.83
N LEU A 137 15.32 -3.20 12.23
CA LEU A 137 16.47 -2.29 12.18
C LEU A 137 16.94 -1.85 13.58
N ALA A 138 16.00 -1.53 14.48
CA ALA A 138 16.33 -1.12 15.84
C ALA A 138 17.04 -2.25 16.60
N ASP A 139 16.52 -3.48 16.51
CA ASP A 139 17.14 -4.64 17.16
C ASP A 139 18.53 -4.94 16.58
N THR A 140 18.68 -4.82 15.27
CA THR A 140 19.96 -5.04 14.56
C THR A 140 21.00 -3.99 14.98
N MET A 141 20.57 -2.74 15.15
CA MET A 141 21.42 -1.65 15.61
C MET A 141 21.83 -1.80 17.09
N LEU A 142 20.89 -2.19 17.95
CA LEU A 142 21.12 -2.31 19.39
C LEU A 142 21.90 -3.58 19.78
N HIS A 143 21.77 -4.65 18.99
CA HIS A 143 22.41 -5.93 19.24
C HIS A 143 23.15 -6.43 17.99
N PRO A 144 24.22 -5.76 17.52
CA PRO A 144 24.86 -6.13 16.27
C PRO A 144 25.49 -7.53 16.33
N LYS A 145 25.33 -8.31 15.26
CA LYS A 145 26.00 -9.59 15.04
C LYS A 145 26.62 -9.59 13.65
N GLU A 146 27.88 -9.99 13.55
CA GLU A 146 28.63 -9.98 12.30
C GLU A 146 27.91 -10.83 11.23
N GLY A 147 27.77 -10.27 10.01
CA GLY A 147 27.04 -10.90 8.91
C GLY A 147 25.50 -10.92 9.04
N GLU A 148 24.92 -10.46 10.15
CA GLU A 148 23.47 -10.54 10.37
C GLU A 148 22.78 -9.20 10.07
N LEU A 149 22.08 -9.13 8.94
CA LEU A 149 21.25 -7.98 8.55
C LEU A 149 19.84 -8.10 9.13
N GLY A 150 19.09 -6.98 9.18
CA GLY A 150 17.67 -6.98 9.58
C GLY A 150 16.81 -7.92 8.73
N PHE A 151 17.21 -8.19 7.48
CA PHE A 151 16.60 -9.22 6.64
C PHE A 151 16.75 -10.62 7.25
N ASN A 152 17.97 -11.01 7.62
CA ASN A 152 18.28 -12.31 8.20
C ASN A 152 17.46 -12.56 9.47
N ARG A 153 17.31 -11.53 10.30
CA ARG A 153 16.47 -11.59 11.51
C ARG A 153 14.98 -11.74 11.22
N ALA A 154 14.46 -10.97 10.27
CA ALA A 154 13.05 -11.01 9.93
C ALA A 154 12.60 -12.37 9.37
N TYR A 155 13.51 -13.08 8.70
CA TYR A 155 13.22 -14.32 8.00
C TYR A 155 13.88 -15.58 8.58
N GLY A 156 14.72 -15.44 9.61
CA GLY A 156 15.44 -16.56 10.21
C GLY A 156 16.44 -17.22 9.25
N THR A 157 16.97 -16.48 8.27
CA THR A 157 17.94 -17.00 7.30
C THR A 157 19.36 -16.80 7.82
N THR A 158 20.17 -17.85 7.73
CA THR A 158 21.64 -17.78 7.82
C THR A 158 22.19 -17.68 6.40
N GLU A 159 23.20 -16.84 6.16
CA GLU A 159 23.83 -16.62 4.83
C GLU A 159 23.99 -17.90 3.99
#